data_AF-A0A9X3RAY6-F1
#
_entry.id   AF-A0A9X3RAY6-F1
#
_cell.length_a   1.000
_cell.length_b   1.000
_cell.length_c   1.000
_cell.angle_alpha   90.00
_cell.angle_beta   90.00
_cell.angle_gamma   90.00
#
_symmetry.space_group_name_H-M   'P 1'
#
loop_
_entity.id
_entity.type
_entity.pdbx_description
1 polymer ?
#
loop_
_entity_poly.entity_id
_entity_poly.type
_entity_poly.pdbx_seq_one_letter_code
_entity_poly.pdbx_strand_id
1 'polypeptide(L)'
;MKRNKVIIFIISVIFLLCLVWILFPNKSAEVKSFTYEIEENNEELIIEVNYQFTINKGDFSYATIVLDSFFYQRLKNPESIEPIFLNGGVSGSTRIIINKEDLTSDFIESLKSKERNPFRAISIGEEIRL
;
A
#
# COMPACT_ATOMS: atom_id res chain seq x y z
N MET A 1 1.77 41.48 32.54
CA MET A 1 2.19 41.66 31.13
C MET A 1 3.03 40.54 30.54
N LYS A 2 4.04 39.97 31.24
CA LYS A 2 4.92 38.91 30.67
C LYS A 2 4.18 37.61 30.29
N ARG A 3 3.20 37.18 31.09
CA ARG A 3 2.44 35.93 30.89
C ARG A 3 1.60 35.93 29.59
N ASN A 4 0.97 37.06 29.24
CA ASN A 4 0.21 37.19 28.00
C ASN A 4 1.11 37.16 26.75
N LYS A 5 2.33 37.71 26.83
CA LYS A 5 3.30 37.65 25.73
C LYS A 5 3.77 36.21 25.46
N VAL A 6 3.95 35.40 26.51
CA VAL A 6 4.32 33.99 26.38
C VAL A 6 3.18 33.18 25.73
N ILE A 7 1.93 33.43 26.11
CA ILE A 7 0.76 32.76 25.52
C ILE A 7 0.62 33.10 24.03
N ILE A 8 0.78 34.38 23.66
CA ILE A 8 0.73 34.80 22.25
C ILE A 8 1.83 34.12 21.44
N PHE A 9 3.05 34.03 21.99
CA PHE A 9 4.16 33.35 21.33
C PHE A 9 3.86 31.86 21.09
N ILE A 10 3.30 31.15 22.08
CA ILE A 10 2.90 29.74 21.94
C ILE A 10 1.83 29.57 20.85
N ILE A 11 0.81 30.43 20.83
CA ILE A 11 -0.25 30.38 19.81
C ILE A 11 0.32 30.62 18.41
N SER A 12 1.23 31.59 18.25
CA SER A 12 1.89 31.85 16.97
C SER A 12 2.71 30.66 16.48
N VAL A 13 3.42 29.95 17.39
CA VAL A 13 4.17 28.74 17.03
C VAL A 13 3.24 27.60 16.61
N ILE A 14 2.15 27.37 17.35
CA ILE A 14 1.14 26.34 16.98
C ILE A 14 0.53 26.67 15.62
N PHE A 15 0.18 27.94 15.39
CA PHE A 15 -0.38 28.39 14.12
C PHE A 15 0.59 28.19 12.95
N LEU A 16 1.88 28.46 13.16
CA LEU A 16 2.92 28.22 12.16
C LEU A 16 3.06 26.72 11.84
N LEU A 17 3.04 25.86 12.86
CA LEU A 17 3.09 24.40 12.67
C LEU A 17 1.88 23.88 11.90
N CYS A 18 0.67 24.39 12.19
CA CYS A 18 -0.53 24.07 11.42
C CYS A 18 -0.43 24.54 9.97
N LEU A 19 0.14 25.72 9.70
CA LEU A 19 0.37 26.21 8.33
C LEU A 19 1.34 25.31 7.56
N VAL A 20 2.41 24.85 8.20
CA VAL A 20 3.36 23.90 7.58
C VAL A 20 2.64 22.59 7.20
N TRP A 21 1.79 22.05 8.07
CA TRP A 21 0.99 20.86 7.75
C TRP A 21 0.04 21.04 6.56
N ILE A 22 -0.50 22.25 6.35
CA ILE A 22 -1.39 22.54 5.21
C ILE A 22 -0.60 22.71 3.91
N LEU A 23 0.60 23.28 3.97
CA LEU A 23 1.43 23.57 2.79
C LEU A 23 2.20 22.36 2.26
N PHE A 24 2.39 21.32 3.07
CA PHE A 24 2.97 20.04 2.66
C PHE A 24 1.89 18.94 2.70
N PRO A 25 0.93 18.94 1.75
CA PRO A 25 -0.02 17.85 1.66
C PRO A 25 0.75 16.56 1.39
N ASN A 26 0.44 15.51 2.15
CA ASN A 26 0.94 14.17 1.83
C ASN A 26 0.57 13.85 0.38
N LYS A 27 1.56 13.51 -0.44
CA LYS A 27 1.30 12.99 -1.78
C LYS A 27 0.52 11.69 -1.61
N SER A 28 -0.67 11.65 -2.19
CA SER A 28 -1.54 10.48 -2.17
C SER A 28 -1.90 10.09 -3.59
N ALA A 29 -1.67 8.83 -3.94
CA ALA A 29 -2.33 8.21 -5.07
C ALA A 29 -3.69 7.68 -4.59
N GLU A 30 -4.69 7.84 -5.43
CA GLU A 30 -6.04 7.35 -5.19
C GLU A 30 -6.14 5.92 -5.72
N VAL A 31 -6.52 4.99 -4.84
CA VAL A 31 -6.85 3.62 -5.23
C VAL A 31 -8.27 3.61 -5.75
N LYS A 32 -8.44 3.53 -7.08
CA LYS A 32 -9.76 3.45 -7.71
C LYS A 32 -10.37 2.06 -7.57
N SER A 33 -9.55 1.03 -7.74
CA SER A 33 -9.94 -0.35 -7.50
C SER A 33 -8.75 -1.18 -7.05
N PHE A 34 -9.01 -2.10 -6.12
CA PHE A 34 -8.08 -3.13 -5.71
C PHE A 34 -8.90 -4.36 -5.33
N THR A 35 -8.87 -5.37 -6.19
CA THR A 35 -9.58 -6.63 -5.98
C THR A 35 -8.61 -7.78 -6.13
N TYR A 36 -8.93 -8.92 -5.54
CA TYR A 36 -8.13 -10.10 -5.71
C TYR A 36 -8.98 -11.37 -5.71
N GLU A 37 -8.53 -12.38 -6.41
CA GLU A 37 -9.08 -13.73 -6.43
C GLU A 37 -8.01 -14.72 -6.00
N ILE A 38 -8.44 -15.87 -5.47
CA ILE A 38 -7.55 -16.90 -4.95
C ILE A 38 -7.88 -18.20 -5.67
N GLU A 39 -6.92 -18.69 -6.43
CA GLU A 39 -6.93 -20.04 -6.99
C GLU A 39 -6.05 -20.94 -6.13
N GLU A 40 -6.48 -22.19 -5.95
CA GLU A 40 -5.71 -23.18 -5.20
C GLU A 40 -5.41 -24.37 -6.10
N ASN A 41 -4.12 -24.72 -6.18
CA ASN A 41 -3.63 -25.90 -6.86
C ASN A 41 -2.98 -26.85 -5.84
N ASN A 42 -2.46 -28.00 -6.29
CA ASN A 42 -1.90 -29.03 -5.40
C ASN A 42 -0.73 -28.58 -4.52
N GLU A 43 0.04 -27.57 -4.92
CA GLU A 43 1.24 -27.12 -4.20
C GLU A 43 1.26 -25.61 -3.94
N GLU A 44 0.33 -24.87 -4.56
CA GLU A 44 0.42 -23.42 -4.65
C GLU A 44 -0.93 -22.78 -4.40
N LEU A 45 -0.86 -21.61 -3.76
CA LEU A 45 -1.95 -20.66 -3.70
C LEU A 45 -1.61 -19.49 -4.61
N ILE A 46 -2.45 -19.25 -5.60
CA ILE A 46 -2.27 -18.21 -6.60
C ILE A 46 -3.23 -17.07 -6.24
N ILE A 47 -2.68 -15.91 -5.92
CA ILE A 47 -3.45 -14.70 -5.66
C ILE A 47 -3.38 -13.81 -6.89
N GLU A 48 -4.48 -13.71 -7.61
CA GLU A 48 -4.59 -12.79 -8.74
C GLU A 48 -5.08 -11.44 -8.25
N VAL A 49 -4.28 -10.40 -8.43
CA VAL A 49 -4.60 -9.05 -7.97
C VAL A 49 -4.87 -8.19 -9.17
N ASN A 50 -6.04 -7.54 -9.18
CA ASN A 50 -6.40 -6.53 -10.15
C ASN A 50 -6.39 -5.16 -9.47
N TYR A 51 -5.74 -4.18 -10.09
CA TYR A 51 -5.55 -2.87 -9.49
C TYR A 51 -5.75 -1.75 -10.50
N GLN A 52 -6.24 -0.61 -9.99
CA GLN A 52 -6.29 0.66 -10.69
C GLN A 52 -5.92 1.79 -9.73
N PHE A 53 -4.86 2.52 -10.05
CA PHE A 53 -4.39 3.68 -9.31
C PHE A 53 -4.45 4.93 -10.18
N THR A 54 -4.72 6.07 -9.56
CA THR A 54 -4.65 7.39 -10.22
C THR A 54 -3.85 8.34 -9.34
N ILE A 55 -2.92 9.09 -9.92
CA ILE A 55 -2.21 10.14 -9.18
C ILE A 55 -2.94 11.45 -9.41
N ASN A 56 -3.29 12.13 -8.32
CA ASN A 56 -3.95 13.42 -8.42
C ASN A 56 -2.95 14.57 -8.69
N LYS A 57 -1.69 14.50 -8.21
CA LYS A 57 -0.58 15.44 -8.53
C LYS A 57 0.82 14.83 -8.24
N GLY A 58 1.80 15.08 -9.10
CA GLY A 58 3.24 14.87 -8.81
C GLY A 58 4.04 14.15 -9.89
N ASP A 59 5.37 14.36 -9.86
CA ASP A 59 6.37 13.63 -10.64
C ASP A 59 6.33 12.11 -10.36
N PHE A 60 6.97 11.34 -11.24
CA PHE A 60 7.05 9.87 -11.23
C PHE A 60 7.01 9.27 -9.82
N SER A 61 5.96 8.50 -9.56
CA SER A 61 5.80 7.75 -8.31
C SER A 61 5.57 6.28 -8.63
N TYR A 62 5.77 5.41 -7.65
CA TYR A 62 5.47 3.99 -7.77
C TYR A 62 4.49 3.58 -6.68
N ALA A 63 3.68 2.56 -6.97
CA ALA A 63 2.87 1.86 -5.99
C ALA A 63 3.47 0.47 -5.73
N THR A 64 3.54 0.06 -4.47
CA THR A 64 3.92 -1.29 -4.08
C THR A 64 2.77 -1.94 -3.34
N ILE A 65 2.41 -3.15 -3.78
CA ILE A 65 1.41 -3.99 -3.11
C ILE A 65 2.11 -4.70 -1.95
N VAL A 66 1.73 -4.38 -0.71
CA VAL A 66 2.41 -4.89 0.49
C VAL A 66 1.61 -6.07 1.04
N LEU A 67 2.19 -7.27 0.92
CA LEU A 67 1.68 -8.48 1.54
C LEU A 67 1.88 -8.46 3.07
N ASP A 68 1.01 -9.17 3.79
CA ASP A 68 1.30 -9.48 5.19
C ASP A 68 2.56 -10.34 5.30
N SER A 69 3.33 -10.14 6.37
CA SER A 69 4.60 -10.81 6.62
C SER A 69 4.52 -12.34 6.54
N PHE A 70 3.40 -12.92 6.96
CA PHE A 70 3.16 -14.37 6.88
C PHE A 70 3.19 -14.88 5.44
N PHE A 71 2.59 -14.13 4.51
CA PHE A 71 2.54 -14.46 3.09
C PHE A 71 3.84 -14.12 2.38
N TYR A 72 4.47 -13.00 2.74
CA TYR A 72 5.74 -12.58 2.15
C TYR A 72 6.83 -13.65 2.30
N GLN A 73 6.92 -14.29 3.47
CA GLN A 73 7.88 -15.37 3.73
C GLN A 73 7.67 -16.63 2.88
N ARG A 74 6.49 -16.78 2.27
CA ARG A 74 6.09 -17.95 1.48
C ARG A 74 6.01 -17.67 -0.02
N LEU A 75 6.43 -16.48 -0.45
CA LEU A 75 6.51 -16.11 -1.86
C LEU A 75 7.46 -17.06 -2.61
N LYS A 76 6.94 -17.71 -3.66
CA LYS A 76 7.78 -18.44 -4.62
C LYS A 76 8.42 -17.52 -5.65
N ASN A 77 7.74 -16.43 -6.01
CA ASN A 77 8.24 -15.46 -6.98
C ASN A 77 8.17 -14.03 -6.43
N PRO A 78 9.24 -13.53 -5.78
CA PRO A 78 9.27 -12.18 -5.23
C PRO A 78 9.27 -11.07 -6.30
N GLU A 79 9.60 -11.39 -7.56
CA GLU A 79 9.57 -10.41 -8.67
C GLU A 79 8.13 -9.98 -9.01
N SER A 80 7.12 -10.77 -8.64
CA SER A 80 5.71 -10.49 -8.94
C SER A 80 5.09 -9.37 -8.08
N ILE A 81 5.82 -8.83 -7.10
CA ILE A 81 5.39 -7.72 -6.23
C ILE A 81 6.23 -6.45 -6.44
N GLU A 82 6.92 -6.36 -7.58
CA GLU A 82 7.72 -5.20 -7.94
C GLU A 82 6.92 -3.88 -7.91
N PRO A 83 7.62 -2.75 -7.67
CA PRO A 83 7.00 -1.43 -7.76
C PRO A 83 6.33 -1.19 -9.11
N ILE A 84 5.06 -0.79 -9.07
CA ILE A 84 4.28 -0.44 -10.25
C ILE A 84 4.44 1.07 -10.48
N PHE A 85 5.14 1.44 -11.55
CA PHE A 85 5.35 2.85 -11.89
C PHE A 85 4.05 3.52 -12.35
N LEU A 86 3.76 4.67 -11.76
CA LEU A 86 2.55 5.44 -11.96
C LEU A 86 2.87 6.67 -12.83
N ASN A 87 2.43 6.66 -14.10
CA ASN A 87 2.54 7.81 -14.99
C ASN A 87 1.15 8.41 -15.27
N GLY A 88 0.65 9.21 -14.34
CA GLY A 88 -0.72 9.79 -14.37
C GLY A 88 -1.83 8.80 -13.94
N GLY A 89 -1.61 7.51 -14.16
CA GLY A 89 -2.45 6.43 -13.65
C GLY A 89 -1.95 5.09 -14.17
N VAL A 90 -2.26 4.01 -13.46
CA VAL A 90 -1.94 2.65 -13.91
C VAL A 90 -3.12 1.73 -13.63
N SER A 91 -3.34 0.81 -14.55
CA SER A 91 -4.25 -0.32 -14.36
C SER A 91 -3.53 -1.58 -14.81
N GLY A 92 -3.71 -2.66 -14.09
CA GLY A 92 -3.08 -3.92 -14.45
C GLY A 92 -3.50 -5.04 -13.52
N SER A 93 -2.87 -6.18 -13.75
CA SER A 93 -2.98 -7.33 -12.88
C SER A 93 -1.59 -7.87 -12.56
N THR A 94 -1.44 -8.46 -11.37
CA THR A 94 -0.27 -9.25 -11.01
C THR A 94 -0.70 -10.55 -10.37
N ARG A 95 0.12 -11.59 -10.57
CA ARG A 95 -0.12 -12.93 -10.04
C ARG A 95 0.93 -13.21 -8.97
N ILE A 96 0.49 -13.39 -7.74
CA ILE A 96 1.34 -13.67 -6.58
C ILE A 96 1.23 -15.16 -6.26
N ILE A 97 2.35 -15.88 -6.33
CA ILE A 97 2.41 -17.33 -6.11
C ILE A 97 3.00 -17.60 -4.73
N ILE A 98 2.24 -18.31 -3.90
CA ILE A 98 2.60 -18.63 -2.52
C ILE A 98 2.72 -20.16 -2.37
N ASN A 99 3.80 -20.62 -1.75
CA ASN A 99 3.92 -22.02 -1.34
C ASN A 99 2.86 -22.33 -0.28
N LYS A 100 2.02 -23.33 -0.55
CA LYS A 100 0.96 -23.73 0.38
C LYS A 100 1.41 -24.75 1.43
N GLU A 101 2.68 -25.17 1.38
CA GLU A 101 3.28 -26.02 2.40
C GLU A 101 3.01 -25.44 3.80
N ASP A 102 2.50 -26.29 4.68
CA ASP A 102 2.06 -25.98 6.04
C ASP A 102 0.82 -25.06 6.19
N LEU A 103 0.10 -24.75 5.10
CA LEU A 103 -1.20 -24.08 5.19
C LEU A 103 -2.31 -25.12 5.43
N THR A 104 -3.14 -24.88 6.45
CA THR A 104 -4.32 -25.71 6.70
C THR A 104 -5.44 -25.39 5.71
N SER A 105 -6.30 -26.36 5.43
CA SER A 105 -7.46 -26.17 4.57
C SER A 105 -8.39 -25.06 5.09
N ASP A 106 -8.63 -25.00 6.41
CA ASP A 106 -9.43 -23.94 7.04
C ASP A 106 -8.84 -22.55 6.81
N PHE A 107 -7.50 -22.44 6.83
CA PHE A 107 -6.83 -21.18 6.56
C PHE A 107 -7.02 -20.75 5.10
N ILE A 108 -6.85 -21.68 4.16
CA ILE A 108 -7.05 -21.42 2.73
C ILE A 108 -8.51 -20.99 2.46
N GLU A 109 -9.47 -21.68 3.08
CA GLU A 109 -10.89 -21.35 2.92
C GLU A 109 -11.20 -19.96 3.47
N SER A 110 -10.62 -19.58 4.62
CA SER A 110 -10.77 -18.22 5.18
C SER A 110 -10.19 -17.12 4.30
N LEU A 111 -9.19 -17.44 3.46
CA LEU A 111 -8.66 -16.51 2.47
C LEU A 111 -9.59 -16.40 1.26
N LYS A 112 -10.10 -17.53 0.76
CA LYS A 112 -11.05 -17.59 -0.36
C LYS A 112 -12.35 -16.86 -0.02
N SER A 113 -12.87 -17.03 1.20
CA SER A 113 -14.06 -16.36 1.72
C SER A 113 -13.84 -14.88 2.07
N LYS A 114 -12.60 -14.36 1.95
CA LYS A 114 -12.19 -12.99 2.27
C LYS A 114 -12.31 -12.62 3.76
N GLU A 115 -12.48 -13.60 4.65
CA GLU A 115 -12.39 -13.37 6.10
C GLU A 115 -10.99 -12.94 6.52
N ARG A 116 -9.97 -13.43 5.81
CA ARG A 116 -8.58 -12.99 5.95
C ARG A 116 -8.11 -12.25 4.71
N ASN A 117 -7.43 -11.12 4.92
CA ASN A 117 -6.81 -10.34 3.85
C ASN A 117 -5.30 -10.64 3.79
N PRO A 118 -4.77 -11.15 2.67
CA PRO A 118 -3.33 -11.39 2.53
C PRO A 118 -2.51 -10.11 2.34
N PHE A 119 -3.17 -8.97 2.13
CA PHE A 119 -2.53 -7.67 1.95
C PHE A 119 -2.60 -6.83 3.22
N ARG A 120 -1.47 -6.21 3.55
CA ARG A 120 -1.36 -5.26 4.66
C ARG A 120 -1.66 -3.84 4.21
N ALA A 121 -1.11 -3.42 3.07
CA ALA A 121 -1.19 -2.05 2.60
C ALA A 121 -0.87 -1.94 1.11
N ILE A 122 -1.13 -0.76 0.56
CA ILE A 122 -0.55 -0.31 -0.71
C ILE A 122 0.29 0.91 -0.36
N SER A 123 1.58 0.87 -0.66
CA SER A 123 2.52 1.96 -0.38
C SER A 123 2.79 2.75 -1.64
N ILE A 124 2.82 4.08 -1.55
CA ILE A 124 3.19 4.96 -2.66
C ILE A 124 4.53 5.60 -2.33
N GLY A 125 5.50 5.45 -3.21
CA GLY A 125 6.83 6.03 -3.07
C GLY A 125 7.18 6.96 -4.23
N GLU A 126 8.20 7.79 -4.01
CA GLU A 126 8.81 8.62 -5.04
C GLU A 126 9.99 7.88 -5.66
N GLU A 127 10.14 7.94 -6.98
CA GLU A 127 11.33 7.41 -7.64
C GLU A 127 12.54 8.30 -7.32
N ILE A 128 13.51 7.77 -6.58
CA ILE A 128 14.79 8.46 -6.36
C ILE A 128 15.67 8.16 -7.57
N ARG A 129 15.88 9.15 -8.44
CA ARG A 129 16.91 9.07 -9.50
C ARG A 129 18.27 9.25 -8.83
N LEU A 130 19.03 8.16 -8.73
CA LEU A 130 20.42 8.16 -8.24
C LEU A 130 21.39 8.66 -9.32
#